data_AF-A0AAU7QDA7-F1
#
_entry.id   AF-A0AAU7QDA7-F1
#
_cell.length_a   1.000
_cell.length_b   1.000
_cell.length_c   1.000
_cell.angle_alpha   90.00
_cell.angle_beta   90.00
_cell.angle_gamma   90.00
#
_symmetry.space_group_name_H-M   'P 1'
#
loop_
_entity.id
_entity.type
_entity.pdbx_description
1 polymer ?
#
loop_
_entity_poly.entity_id
_entity_poly.type
_entity_poly.pdbx_seq_one_letter_code
_entity_poly.pdbx_strand_id
1 'polypeptide(L)'
;MKILPYLFAAMMGAASFSALASQELNAAEAAGHQEIGRVSVSGLEGSPDDVVQALARKADEQNAPYFRVIEVANPGKSSDWIGNADIYR
;
A
#
# COMPACT_ATOMS: atom_id res chain seq x y z
N MET A 1 5.58 -35.97 -35.67
CA MET A 1 6.93 -35.37 -35.50
C MET A 1 7.03 -34.07 -36.26
N LYS A 2 7.02 -32.91 -35.58
CA LYS A 2 7.76 -31.71 -36.00
C LYS A 2 7.74 -30.67 -34.86
N ILE A 3 8.89 -30.63 -34.21
CA ILE A 3 9.54 -29.62 -33.36
C ILE A 3 9.02 -28.16 -33.35
N LEU A 4 9.01 -27.62 -32.13
CA LEU A 4 8.95 -26.23 -31.64
C LEU A 4 10.07 -25.33 -32.23
N PRO A 5 9.95 -23.98 -32.28
CA PRO A 5 10.51 -23.16 -31.19
C PRO A 5 9.83 -21.79 -30.90
N TYR A 6 9.72 -21.47 -29.60
CA TYR A 6 9.99 -20.18 -28.94
C TYR A 6 9.46 -18.87 -29.57
N LEU A 7 8.37 -18.34 -29.01
CA LEU A 7 8.21 -16.88 -28.92
C LEU A 7 8.91 -16.39 -27.66
N PHE A 8 10.07 -15.80 -27.92
CA PHE A 8 10.98 -15.20 -26.96
C PHE A 8 10.37 -13.92 -26.37
N ALA A 9 10.66 -13.68 -25.09
CA ALA A 9 10.08 -12.64 -24.26
C ALA A 9 10.32 -11.21 -24.75
N ALA A 10 9.36 -10.34 -24.45
CA ALA A 10 9.61 -8.95 -24.07
C ALA A 10 8.62 -8.59 -22.96
N MET A 11 8.98 -8.96 -21.73
CA MET A 11 8.35 -8.43 -20.52
C MET A 11 8.77 -6.97 -20.43
N MET A 12 8.07 -6.11 -21.16
CA MET A 12 8.33 -4.68 -21.21
C MET A 12 7.38 -4.00 -20.22
N GLY A 13 7.84 -3.94 -18.98
CA GLY A 13 7.27 -3.11 -17.94
C GLY A 13 8.44 -2.61 -17.11
N ALA A 14 9.08 -1.53 -17.57
CA ALA A 14 10.00 -0.79 -16.73
C ALA A 14 9.21 -0.32 -15.51
N ALA A 15 9.45 -0.96 -14.37
CA ALA A 15 9.02 -0.40 -13.09
C ALA A 15 9.76 0.92 -12.94
N SER A 16 9.09 2.02 -13.22
CA SER A 16 9.57 3.35 -12.92
C SER A 16 9.67 3.47 -11.40
N PHE A 17 10.84 3.20 -10.84
CA PHE A 17 11.14 3.44 -9.43
C PHE A 17 11.36 4.95 -9.21
N SER A 18 10.27 5.70 -9.24
CA SER A 18 10.26 7.12 -8.88
C SER A 18 10.26 7.24 -7.35
N ALA A 19 11.42 7.59 -6.79
CA ALA A 19 11.65 8.22 -5.48
C ALA A 19 10.62 7.98 -4.34
N LEU A 20 10.91 7.00 -3.48
CA LEU A 20 10.91 7.06 -2.00
C LEU A 20 9.74 7.78 -1.27
N ALA A 21 8.51 7.40 -1.56
CA ALA A 21 7.39 7.47 -0.62
C ALA A 21 6.48 6.26 -0.87
N SER A 22 5.97 5.61 0.18
CA SER A 22 4.99 4.53 0.02
C SER A 22 3.83 5.00 -0.87
N GLN A 23 3.54 4.27 -1.95
CA GLN A 23 2.45 4.63 -2.86
C GLN A 23 1.13 4.05 -2.35
N GLU A 24 0.09 4.89 -2.37
CA GLU A 24 -1.26 4.41 -2.11
C GLU A 24 -1.75 3.61 -3.32
N LEU A 25 -2.05 2.33 -3.12
CA LEU A 25 -2.59 1.44 -4.15
C LEU A 25 -4.11 1.43 -4.12
N ASN A 26 -4.73 1.43 -5.29
CA ASN A 26 -6.13 1.09 -5.39
C ASN A 26 -6.36 -0.44 -5.30
N ALA A 27 -7.62 -0.86 -5.16
CA ALA A 27 -7.96 -2.27 -5.01
C ALA A 27 -7.55 -3.15 -6.21
N ALA A 28 -7.51 -2.58 -7.42
CA ALA A 28 -7.12 -3.29 -8.64
C ALA A 28 -5.60 -3.49 -8.72
N GLU A 29 -4.82 -2.49 -8.33
CA GLU A 29 -3.35 -2.56 -8.29
C GLU A 29 -2.89 -3.50 -7.18
N ALA A 30 -3.52 -3.44 -6.01
CA ALA A 30 -3.24 -4.34 -4.89
C ALA A 30 -3.36 -5.83 -5.26
N ALA A 31 -4.21 -6.20 -6.22
CA ALA A 31 -4.34 -7.59 -6.68
C ALA A 31 -3.10 -8.10 -7.44
N GLY A 32 -2.26 -7.19 -7.96
CA GLY A 32 -0.98 -7.50 -8.60
C GLY A 32 0.21 -7.53 -7.65
N HIS A 33 0.00 -7.17 -6.38
CA HIS A 33 1.06 -7.10 -5.36
C HIS A 33 0.85 -8.14 -4.26
N GLN A 34 1.92 -8.48 -3.55
CA GLN A 34 1.83 -9.40 -2.43
C GLN A 34 1.50 -8.64 -1.15
N GLU A 35 0.34 -8.90 -0.56
CA GLU A 35 0.03 -8.42 0.79
C GLU A 35 1.02 -9.03 1.77
N ILE A 36 1.73 -8.17 2.51
CA ILE A 36 2.72 -8.58 3.51
C ILE A 36 2.22 -8.38 4.93
N GLY A 37 1.12 -7.64 5.10
CA GLY A 37 0.47 -7.46 6.39
C GLY A 37 -0.47 -6.27 6.39
N ARG A 38 -0.87 -5.88 7.60
CA ARG A 38 -1.73 -4.73 7.87
C ARG A 38 -1.12 -3.89 8.96
N VAL A 39 -1.12 -2.58 8.76
CA VAL A 39 -0.74 -1.58 9.74
C VAL A 39 -1.97 -0.84 10.24
N SER A 40 -2.01 -0.54 11.52
CA SER A 40 -3.10 0.20 12.16
C SER A 40 -2.54 1.35 12.97
N VAL A 41 -3.25 2.47 13.00
CA VAL A 41 -2.94 3.65 13.79
C VAL A 41 -4.15 4.02 14.64
N SER A 42 -3.92 4.56 15.82
CA SER A 42 -4.97 4.99 16.75
C SER A 42 -4.48 6.12 17.63
N GLY A 43 -5.41 6.90 18.18
CA GLY A 43 -5.11 8.03 19.07
C GLY A 43 -4.47 9.19 18.34
N LEU A 44 -4.78 9.37 17.05
CA LEU A 44 -4.29 10.50 16.26
C LEU A 44 -5.24 11.69 16.42
N GLU A 45 -4.76 12.74 17.06
CA GLU A 45 -5.48 14.01 17.13
C GLU A 45 -5.30 14.80 15.83
N GLY A 46 -6.38 15.32 15.25
CA GLY A 46 -6.33 16.12 14.03
C GLY A 46 -7.37 15.72 13.00
N SER A 47 -6.91 15.37 11.81
CA SER A 47 -7.70 15.16 10.60
C SER A 47 -7.51 13.75 10.01
N PRO A 48 -8.41 13.31 9.11
CA PRO A 48 -8.22 12.07 8.35
C PRO A 48 -6.88 11.99 7.61
N ASP A 49 -6.35 13.13 7.15
CA ASP A 49 -5.07 13.17 6.42
C ASP A 49 -3.89 12.80 7.33
N ASP A 50 -3.95 13.17 8.62
CA ASP A 50 -2.94 12.79 9.61
C ASP A 50 -2.92 11.28 9.82
N VAL A 51 -4.09 10.63 9.73
CA VAL A 51 -4.25 9.17 9.75
C VAL A 51 -3.57 8.53 8.56
N VAL A 52 -3.84 9.03 7.34
CA VAL A 52 -3.23 8.52 6.11
C VAL A 52 -1.71 8.68 6.15
N GLN A 53 -1.20 9.84 6.59
CA GLN A 53 0.24 10.04 6.76
C GLN A 53 0.85 9.10 7.78
N ALA A 54 0.17 8.87 8.91
CA ALA A 54 0.67 7.95 9.92
C ALA A 54 0.70 6.50 9.41
N LEU A 55 -0.29 6.10 8.61
CA LEU A 55 -0.32 4.79 7.95
C LEU A 55 0.82 4.67 6.93
N ALA A 56 1.05 5.69 6.11
CA ALA A 56 2.16 5.73 5.14
C ALA A 56 3.52 5.57 5.84
N ARG A 57 3.75 6.32 6.93
CA ARG A 57 4.98 6.18 7.74
C ARG A 57 5.14 4.76 8.30
N LYS A 58 4.07 4.15 8.81
CA LYS A 58 4.10 2.75 9.28
C LYS A 58 4.40 1.78 8.14
N ALA A 59 3.89 2.03 6.94
CA ALA A 59 4.22 1.23 5.77
C ALA A 59 5.71 1.32 5.43
N ASP A 60 6.28 2.53 5.44
CA ASP A 60 7.71 2.77 5.23
C ASP A 60 8.57 2.05 6.29
N GLU A 61 8.19 2.12 7.58
CA GLU A 61 8.85 1.40 8.68
C GLU A 61 8.86 -0.12 8.47
N GLN A 62 7.79 -0.66 7.87
CA GLN A 62 7.67 -2.08 7.52
C GLN A 62 8.37 -2.44 6.21
N ASN A 63 9.11 -1.50 5.60
CA ASN A 63 9.73 -1.66 4.28
C ASN A 63 8.71 -2.02 3.19
N ALA A 64 7.48 -1.50 3.32
CA ALA A 64 6.41 -1.69 2.36
C ALA A 64 6.39 -0.54 1.35
N PRO A 65 6.78 -0.78 0.08
CA PRO A 65 6.73 0.26 -0.95
C PRO A 65 5.31 0.72 -1.29
N TYR A 66 4.31 -0.04 -0.86
CA TYR A 66 2.91 0.17 -1.20
C TYR A 66 2.01 -0.02 0.03
N PHE A 67 0.97 0.78 0.12
CA PHE A 67 -0.06 0.63 1.14
C PHE A 67 -1.45 0.95 0.56
N ARG A 68 -2.51 0.42 1.16
CA ARG A 68 -3.90 0.74 0.80
C ARG A 68 -4.67 1.03 2.07
N VAL A 69 -5.22 2.22 2.19
CA VAL A 69 -6.09 2.59 3.31
C VAL A 69 -7.39 1.82 3.19
N ILE A 70 -7.72 1.02 4.20
CA ILE A 70 -8.92 0.17 4.26
C ILE A 70 -10.00 0.84 5.09
N GLU A 71 -9.58 1.53 6.15
CA GLU A 71 -10.50 2.18 7.08
C GLU A 71 -9.86 3.42 7.69
N VAL A 72 -10.64 4.49 7.78
CA VAL A 72 -10.35 5.66 8.61
C VAL A 72 -11.63 5.97 9.37
N ALA A 73 -11.56 5.94 10.69
CA ALA A 73 -12.72 6.16 11.54
C ALA A 73 -12.39 7.07 12.72
N ASN A 74 -13.42 7.73 13.24
CA ASN A 74 -13.35 8.52 14.45
C ASN A 74 -14.42 7.98 15.42
N PRO A 75 -14.06 7.31 16.52
CA PRO A 75 -14.97 6.68 17.47
C PRO A 75 -15.78 7.68 18.30
N GLY A 76 -15.76 8.98 17.98
CA GLY A 76 -16.71 9.98 18.52
C GLY A 76 -16.43 10.41 19.96
N LYS A 77 -15.41 9.84 20.60
CA LYS A 77 -14.76 10.38 21.80
C LYS A 77 -13.62 11.27 21.28
N SER A 78 -13.64 12.56 21.62
CA SER A 78 -12.81 13.62 21.04
C SER A 78 -11.47 13.17 20.46
N SER A 79 -11.24 13.52 19.19
CA SER A 79 -9.94 13.50 18.52
C SER A 79 -9.24 12.13 18.41
N ASP A 80 -9.89 11.01 18.72
CA ASP A 80 -9.25 9.69 18.66
C ASP A 80 -9.33 9.07 17.25
N TRP A 81 -8.72 9.67 16.24
CA TRP A 81 -8.75 9.05 14.92
C TRP A 81 -8.05 7.69 14.92
N ILE A 82 -8.68 6.73 14.27
CA ILE A 82 -8.17 5.40 14.01
C ILE A 82 -8.08 5.17 12.50
N GLY A 83 -7.10 4.39 12.07
CA GLY A 83 -6.96 4.00 10.67
C GLY A 83 -6.31 2.64 10.50
N ASN A 84 -6.68 1.96 9.44
CA ASN A 84 -6.14 0.66 9.04
C ASN A 84 -5.73 0.73 7.58
N ALA A 85 -4.51 0.24 7.28
CA ALA A 85 -4.03 0.08 5.91
C ALA A 85 -3.42 -1.31 5.71
N ASP A 86 -3.72 -1.93 4.58
CA ASP A 86 -3.00 -3.11 4.11
C ASP A 86 -1.68 -2.65 3.49
N ILE A 87 -0.60 -3.40 3.68
CA ILE A 87 0.72 -3.10 3.13
C ILE A 87 1.16 -4.20 2.16
N TYR A 88 1.82 -3.78 1.09
CA TYR A 88 2.17 -4.65 -0.03
C TYR A 88 3.64 -4.52 -0.43
N ARG A 89 4.16 -5.57 -1.06
CA ARG A 89 5.47 -5.62 -1.73
C ARG A 89 5.36 -6.10 -3.17
#